data_AF-W1DGF1-F1
#
_entry.id   AF-W1DGF1-F1
#
_cell.length_a   1.000
_cell.length_b   1.000
_cell.length_c   1.000
_cell.angle_alpha   90.00
_cell.angle_beta   90.00
_cell.angle_gamma   90.00
#
_symmetry.space_group_name_H-M   'P 1'
#
loop_
_entity.id
_entity.type
_entity.pdbx_description
1 polymer ?
#
loop_
_entity_poly.entity_id
_entity_poly.type
_entity_poly.pdbx_seq_one_letter_code
_entity_poly.pdbx_strand_id
1 'polypeptide(L)' 'MREVTRRRGVGQYLVEETLRDNPAINSWRVADHGVEDRGVMAAFMQALGFSAQQNGWEKH' A
#
# COMPACT_ATOMS: atom_id res chain seq x y z
N MET A 1 -2.07 4.59 -20.21
CA MET A 1 -0.89 4.74 -19.33
C MET A 1 -0.97 3.89 -18.04
N ARG A 2 -2.16 3.65 -17.45
CA ARG A 2 -2.32 2.95 -16.14
C ARG A 2 -1.91 1.47 -16.09
N GLU A 3 -1.79 0.74 -17.20
CA GLU A 3 -1.27 -0.64 -17.21
C GLU A 3 0.26 -0.72 -17.20
N VAL A 4 0.95 0.31 -17.69
CA VAL A 4 2.37 0.22 -18.07
C VAL A 4 3.31 0.11 -16.86
N THR A 5 2.88 0.55 -15.68
CA THR A 5 3.68 0.50 -14.44
C THR A 5 3.30 -0.65 -13.51
N ARG A 6 2.29 -1.46 -13.86
CA ARG A 6 1.90 -2.63 -13.09
C ARG A 6 3.08 -3.61 -13.02
N ARG A 7 3.46 -4.03 -11.81
CA ARG A 7 4.59 -4.96 -11.55
C ARG A 7 5.98 -4.46 -11.94
N ARG A 8 6.16 -3.15 -12.17
CA ARG A 8 7.49 -2.55 -12.41
C ARG A 8 8.10 -1.89 -11.17
N GLY A 9 7.58 -2.21 -9.98
CA GLY A 9 8.06 -1.67 -8.71
C GLY A 9 7.62 -0.24 -8.38
N VAL A 10 7.00 0.49 -9.32
CA VAL A 10 6.62 1.91 -9.11
C VAL A 10 5.73 2.11 -7.88
N GLY A 11 4.68 1.29 -7.71
CA GLY A 11 3.82 1.40 -6.53
C GLY A 11 4.56 1.09 -5.21
N GLN A 12 5.44 0.09 -5.22
CA GLN A 12 6.26 -0.25 -4.05
C GLN A 12 7.21 0.89 -3.69
N TYR A 13 7.92 1.43 -4.70
CA TYR A 13 8.82 2.57 -4.52
C TYR A 13 8.12 3.76 -3.90
N LEU A 14 6.95 4.15 -4.41
CA LEU A 14 6.20 5.30 -3.89
C LEU A 14 5.78 5.12 -2.43
N VAL A 15 5.34 3.92 -2.04
CA VAL A 15 4.96 3.66 -0.64
C VAL A 15 6.21 3.65 0.24
N GLU A 16 7.28 2.98 -0.16
CA GLU A 16 8.53 2.92 0.60
C GLU A 16 9.18 4.31 0.76
N GLU A 17 9.17 5.14 -0.27
CA GLU A 17 9.62 6.53 -0.24
C GLU A 17 8.76 7.35 0.72
N THR A 18 7.43 7.26 0.62
CA THR A 18 6.51 7.98 1.51
C THR A 18 6.73 7.62 2.98
N LEU A 19 6.94 6.33 3.29
CA LEU A 19 7.25 5.89 4.65
C LEU A 19 8.61 6.41 5.13
N ARG A 20 9.63 6.38 4.27
CA ARG A 20 11.00 6.81 4.57
C ARG A 20 11.07 8.31 4.85
N ASP A 21 10.31 9.11 4.09
CA ASP A 21 10.32 10.57 4.20
C ASP A 21 9.53 11.08 5.42
N ASN A 22 8.73 10.22 6.05
CA ASN A 22 7.87 10.58 7.18
C ASN A 22 8.14 9.71 8.43
N PRO A 23 9.38 9.67 8.96
CA PRO A 23 9.76 8.75 10.04
C PRO A 23 9.06 9.06 11.38
N ALA A 24 8.50 10.26 11.54
CA ALA A 24 7.75 10.64 12.73
C ALA A 24 6.34 10.02 12.79
N ILE A 25 5.82 9.50 11.67
CA ILE A 25 4.50 8.88 11.60
C ILE A 25 4.63 7.39 11.91
N ASN A 26 4.10 7.00 13.07
CA ASN A 26 4.13 5.65 13.61
C ASN A 26 2.84 4.85 13.36
N SER A 27 1.91 5.39 12.58
CA SER A 27 0.65 4.71 12.29
C SER A 27 0.13 5.16 10.93
N TRP A 28 -0.01 4.19 10.02
CA TRP A 28 -0.47 4.38 8.67
C TRP A 28 -1.75 3.59 8.45
N ARG A 29 -2.74 4.21 7.81
CA ARG A 29 -3.98 3.56 7.39
C ARG A 29 -4.27 3.85 5.93
N VAL A 30 -4.58 2.82 5.16
CA VAL A 30 -5.01 2.90 3.77
C VAL A 30 -6.41 2.33 3.67
N ALA A 31 -7.39 3.14 3.26
CA ALA A 31 -8.76 2.69 3.07
C ALA A 31 -8.89 1.81 1.82
N ASP A 32 -9.80 0.84 1.82
CA ASP A 32 -10.09 -0.01 0.65
C ASP A 32 -11.13 0.59 -0.31
N HIS A 33 -11.56 1.83 -0.07
CA HIS A 33 -12.52 2.52 -0.92
C HIS A 33 -11.97 2.73 -2.33
N GLY A 34 -12.72 2.28 -3.35
CA GLY A 34 -12.33 2.40 -4.75
C GLY A 34 -11.25 1.41 -5.21
N VAL A 35 -10.88 0.42 -4.38
CA VAL A 35 -9.99 -0.67 -4.79
C VAL A 35 -10.73 -1.64 -5.71
N GLU A 36 -10.25 -1.78 -6.94
CA GLU A 36 -10.86 -2.65 -7.96
C GLU A 36 -10.69 -4.15 -7.65
N ASP A 37 -9.52 -4.54 -7.14
CA ASP A 37 -9.22 -5.92 -6.74
C ASP A 37 -8.55 -5.94 -5.37
N ARG A 38 -9.36 -6.26 -4.36
CA ARG A 38 -8.93 -6.31 -2.96
C ARG A 38 -7.92 -7.44 -2.70
N GLY A 39 -7.96 -8.53 -3.46
CA GLY A 39 -7.03 -9.65 -3.32
C GLY A 39 -5.63 -9.28 -3.80
N VAL A 40 -5.53 -8.66 -4.98
CA VAL A 40 -4.27 -8.13 -5.51
C VAL A 40 -3.71 -7.04 -4.60
N MET A 41 -4.56 -6.11 -4.14
CA MET A 41 -4.14 -5.06 -3.21
C MET A 41 -3.67 -5.63 -1.88
N ALA A 42 -4.37 -6.64 -1.33
CA ALA A 42 -3.97 -7.28 -0.08
C ALA A 42 -2.59 -7.94 -0.17
N ALA A 43 -2.31 -8.67 -1.25
CA ALA A 43 -0.99 -9.28 -1.46
C ALA A 43 0.12 -8.22 -1.58
N PHE A 44 -0.16 -7.12 -2.28
CA PHE A 44 0.77 -5.99 -2.41
C PHE A 44 1.03 -5.29 -1.06
N MET A 45 -0.03 -4.97 -0.31
CA MET A 45 0.07 -4.31 1.00
C MET A 45 0.77 -5.20 2.03
N GLN A 46 0.52 -6.52 2.00
CA GLN A 46 1.21 -7.49 2.83
C GLN A 46 2.72 -7.53 2.55
N ALA A 47 3.13 -7.46 1.27
CA ALA A 47 4.55 -7.40 0.90
C ALA A 47 5.25 -6.13 1.43
N LEU A 48 4.49 -5.05 1.67
CA LEU A 48 4.96 -3.79 2.25
C LEU A 48 4.89 -3.75 3.79
N GLY A 49 4.46 -4.83 4.42
CA GLY A 49 4.35 -4.96 5.87
C GLY A 49 3.09 -4.32 6.47
N PHE A 50 2.06 -4.07 5.68
CA PHE A 50 0.74 -3.69 6.19
C PHE A 50 -0.09 -4.93 6.54
N SER A 51 -0.91 -4.81 7.58
CA SER A 51 -1.90 -5.82 7.99
C SER A 51 -3.28 -5.47 7.46
N ALA A 52 -4.04 -6.47 6.98
CA ALA A 52 -5.40 -6.27 6.52
C ALA A 52 -6.37 -6.02 7.68
N GLN A 53 -7.29 -5.08 7.49
CA GLN A 53 -8.36 -4.69 8.41
C GLN A 53 -9.72 -4.75 7.71
N GLN A 54 -10.80 -4.53 8.46
CA GLN A 54 -12.16 -4.58 7.91
C GLN A 54 -12.37 -3.61 6.74
N ASN A 55 -11.82 -2.40 6.83
CA ASN A 55 -12.05 -1.30 5.87
C ASN A 55 -10.74 -0.80 5.22
N GLY A 56 -9.72 -1.66 5.11
CA GLY A 56 -8.42 -1.24 4.58
C GLY A 56 -7.24 -2.01 5.15
N TRP A 57 -6.11 -1.32 5.29
CA TRP A 57 -4.86 -1.87 5.80
C TRP A 57 -4.17 -0.90 6.75
N GLU A 58 -3.41 -1.44 7.70
CA GLU A 58 -2.69 -0.69 8.72
C GLU A 58 -1.24 -1.11 8.88
N LYS A 59 -0.38 -0.16 9.27
CA LYS A 59 1.01 -0.40 9.64
C LYS A 59 1.40 0.49 10.83
N HIS A 60 2.02 -0.11 11.83
CA HIS A 60 2.55 0.55 13.04
C HIS A 60 4.08 0.54 13.02
#